data_AF-A0A7G3UC05-F1
#
_entry.id   AF-A0A7G3UC05-F1
#
_cell.length_a   1.000
_cell.length_b   1.000
_cell.length_c   1.000
_cell.angle_alpha   90.00
_cell.angle_beta   90.00
_cell.angle_gamma   90.00
#
_symmetry.space_group_name_H-M   'P 1'
#
loop_
_entity.id
_entity.type
_entity.pdbx_description
1 polymer ?
#
loop_
_entity_poly.entity_id
_entity_poly.type
_entity_poly.pdbx_seq_one_letter_code
_entity_poly.pdbx_strand_id
1 'polypeptide(L)'
;MHVRTLALATACGAALLAAAAAPAPPATAAGGQAPHRPVRAKAVTAADLLAKTRGCNRISRGKYRKDAGAKATVPVCAADGAVYWKADMDIACDGRKTTRCNRKTDPWFLPDTAFHQSDGKALDAARLPYVVVPAPSKIWKYPDSRIRGGGVVAVVHGSRVRYGVVGDTGPAKIVGEASYAMAESLGIDPDPVSGGVSGGVTYIFFSGSRATPIESREAATRLGRNLARAFVAAN
;
A
#
# COMPACT_ATOMS: atom_id res chain seq x y z
N MET A 1 18.92 47.43 -20.69
CA MET A 1 18.91 48.90 -20.58
C MET A 1 17.47 49.34 -20.83
N HIS A 2 16.82 50.20 -20.04
CA HIS A 2 17.32 51.25 -19.14
C HIS A 2 16.62 51.29 -17.77
N VAL A 3 17.30 51.91 -16.80
CA VAL A 3 16.77 52.39 -15.52
C VAL A 3 16.13 53.78 -15.73
N ARG A 4 15.07 54.12 -14.99
CA ARG A 4 14.75 55.52 -14.62
C ARG A 4 13.90 55.62 -13.34
N THR A 5 14.56 56.06 -12.26
CA THR A 5 14.04 56.88 -11.14
C THR A 5 13.43 58.20 -11.69
N LEU A 6 12.64 59.05 -11.01
CA LEU A 6 12.33 59.44 -9.61
C LEU A 6 10.86 60.01 -9.62
N ALA A 7 10.14 60.51 -8.59
CA ALA A 7 10.48 60.93 -7.21
C ALA A 7 9.32 60.70 -6.19
N LEU A 8 9.20 61.58 -5.18
CA LEU A 8 8.31 61.57 -4.00
C LEU A 8 7.11 62.54 -4.10
N ALA A 9 6.11 62.33 -3.25
CA ALA A 9 5.42 63.41 -2.51
C ALA A 9 5.05 62.95 -1.08
N THR A 10 5.12 63.86 -0.11
CA THR A 10 5.02 63.61 1.35
C THR A 10 3.78 64.24 1.98
N ALA A 11 3.25 63.68 3.07
CA ALA A 11 2.45 64.40 4.06
C ALA A 11 2.63 63.82 5.48
N CYS A 12 2.66 64.69 6.48
CA CYS A 12 2.98 64.36 7.87
C CYS A 12 1.75 64.02 8.73
N GLY A 13 1.98 63.30 9.83
CA GLY A 13 1.02 63.14 10.93
C GLY A 13 1.71 62.59 12.18
N ALA A 14 2.11 63.46 13.10
CA ALA A 14 2.74 63.06 14.36
C ALA A 14 1.75 63.19 15.52
N ALA A 15 1.59 62.12 16.30
CA ALA A 15 0.82 62.12 17.55
C ALA A 15 1.70 61.58 18.68
N LEU A 16 1.93 62.40 19.70
CA LEU A 16 2.64 62.03 20.92
C LEU A 16 1.67 61.37 21.91
N LEU A 17 2.01 60.18 22.40
CA LEU A 17 1.37 59.56 23.56
C LEU A 17 2.46 59.05 24.51
N ALA A 18 2.40 59.50 25.76
CA ALA A 18 3.40 59.19 26.77
C ALA A 18 3.21 57.77 27.35
N ALA A 19 4.31 57.05 27.57
CA ALA A 19 4.28 55.74 28.20
C ALA A 19 4.28 55.88 29.74
N ALA A 20 3.16 55.57 30.37
CA ALA A 20 3.10 55.38 31.82
C ALA A 20 3.47 53.92 32.16
N ALA A 21 4.46 53.72 33.01
CA ALA A 21 4.87 52.38 33.46
C ALA A 21 3.94 51.88 34.58
N ALA A 22 3.32 50.72 34.37
CA ALA A 22 2.56 50.00 35.40
C ALA A 22 3.41 48.89 36.05
N PRO A 23 3.27 48.62 37.35
CA PRO A 23 4.02 47.57 38.03
C PRO A 23 3.53 46.17 37.65
N ALA A 24 4.45 45.22 37.52
CA ALA A 24 4.15 43.83 37.18
C ALA A 24 3.62 43.02 38.38
N PRO A 25 2.65 42.10 38.20
CA PRO A 25 2.23 41.16 39.23
C PRO A 25 3.29 40.06 39.46
N PRO A 26 3.32 39.42 40.65
CA PRO A 26 4.28 38.36 40.95
C PRO A 26 3.99 37.10 40.13
N ALA A 27 5.05 36.46 39.62
CA ALA A 27 4.95 35.23 38.84
C ALA A 27 4.57 34.04 39.72
N THR A 28 3.38 33.49 39.51
CA THR A 28 3.00 32.17 40.03
C THR A 28 3.76 31.08 39.28
N ALA A 29 4.47 30.22 40.01
CA ALA A 29 5.20 29.10 39.45
C ALA A 29 4.24 27.99 38.98
N ALA A 30 3.71 28.14 37.77
CA ALA A 30 2.99 27.07 37.09
C ALA A 30 3.96 25.94 36.74
N GLY A 31 3.79 24.77 37.34
CA GLY A 31 4.58 23.58 37.04
C GLY A 31 4.38 23.13 35.60
N GLY A 32 5.28 23.56 34.72
CA GLY A 32 5.22 23.25 33.29
C GLY A 32 5.43 21.76 33.02
N GLN A 33 4.33 21.02 32.83
CA GLN A 33 4.41 19.72 32.17
C GLN A 33 4.98 19.93 30.77
N ALA A 34 6.17 19.39 30.51
CA ALA A 34 6.79 19.45 29.19
C ALA A 34 5.82 18.86 28.14
N PRO A 35 5.62 19.50 26.98
CA PRO A 35 4.68 19.00 25.99
C PRO A 35 5.10 17.60 25.55
N HIS A 36 4.23 16.61 25.81
CA HIS A 36 4.44 15.23 25.38
C HIS A 36 4.51 15.20 23.84
N ARG A 37 5.74 15.24 23.31
CA ARG A 37 5.98 14.92 21.89
C ARG A 37 5.44 13.51 21.65
N PRO A 38 4.44 13.31 20.77
CA PRO A 38 3.95 11.98 20.48
C PRO A 38 5.10 11.19 19.87
N VAL A 39 5.54 10.13 20.56
CA VAL A 39 6.55 9.21 20.05
C VAL A 39 5.99 8.63 18.75
N ARG A 40 6.59 8.99 17.61
CA ARG A 40 6.22 8.38 16.33
C ARG A 40 6.48 6.88 16.44
N ALA A 41 5.41 6.10 16.52
CA ALA A 41 5.49 4.64 16.54
C ALA A 41 6.40 4.17 15.40
N LYS A 42 7.42 3.38 15.72
CA LYS A 42 8.42 2.90 14.77
C LYS A 42 7.71 2.25 13.58
N ALA A 43 8.12 2.60 12.36
CA ALA A 43 7.55 1.99 11.18
C ALA A 43 7.91 0.51 11.13
N VAL A 44 6.91 -0.35 10.86
CA VAL A 44 7.12 -1.78 10.64
C VAL A 44 8.06 -1.96 9.45
N THR A 45 9.14 -2.71 9.67
CA THR A 45 10.15 -3.01 8.66
C THR A 45 9.79 -4.27 7.87
N ALA A 46 10.45 -4.48 6.73
CA ALA A 46 10.37 -5.74 6.01
C ALA A 46 10.82 -6.93 6.90
N ALA A 47 11.85 -6.75 7.73
CA ALA A 47 12.37 -7.79 8.61
C ALA A 47 11.32 -8.24 9.65
N ASP A 48 10.53 -7.32 10.22
CA ASP A 48 9.48 -7.64 11.19
C ASP A 48 8.37 -8.50 10.55
N LEU A 49 7.95 -8.16 9.33
CA LEU A 49 6.95 -8.92 8.57
C LEU A 49 7.48 -10.29 8.09
N LEU A 50 8.73 -10.33 7.64
CA LEU A 50 9.40 -11.58 7.25
C LEU A 50 9.60 -12.51 8.45
N ALA A 51 9.88 -11.97 9.64
CA ALA A 51 9.99 -12.73 10.88
C ALA A 51 8.69 -13.47 11.23
N LYS A 52 7.54 -12.79 11.09
CA LYS A 52 6.19 -13.38 11.26
C LYS A 52 5.77 -14.36 10.16
N THR A 53 6.51 -14.42 9.05
CA THR A 53 6.20 -15.29 7.89
C THR A 53 7.33 -16.29 7.60
N ARG A 54 8.18 -16.62 8.57
CA ARG A 54 9.27 -17.60 8.40
C ARG A 54 8.79 -19.03 8.15
N GLY A 55 7.80 -19.49 8.91
CA GLY A 55 7.25 -20.85 8.81
C GLY A 55 6.25 -21.03 7.66
N CYS A 56 5.40 -22.04 7.78
CA CYS A 56 4.15 -22.15 7.02
C CYS A 56 3.21 -23.18 7.67
N ASN A 57 2.18 -22.71 8.41
CA ASN A 57 1.04 -23.56 8.71
C ASN A 57 0.12 -23.58 7.47
N ARG A 58 0.29 -24.58 6.60
CA ARG A 58 -0.39 -24.60 5.28
C ARG A 58 -1.89 -24.82 5.43
N ILE A 59 -2.68 -23.87 4.90
CA ILE A 59 -4.15 -23.97 4.81
C ILE A 59 -4.67 -24.34 3.43
N SER A 60 -3.85 -24.24 2.37
CA SER A 60 -4.22 -24.77 1.05
C SER A 60 -4.15 -26.29 1.02
N ARG A 61 -5.15 -26.94 0.41
CA ARG A 61 -5.18 -28.40 0.17
C ARG A 61 -4.09 -28.85 -0.82
N GLY A 62 -3.66 -27.94 -1.69
CA GLY A 62 -2.57 -28.15 -2.65
C GLY A 62 -1.51 -27.06 -2.59
N LYS A 63 -0.74 -26.94 -3.68
CA LYS A 63 0.21 -25.85 -3.93
C LYS A 63 -0.17 -25.16 -5.23
N TYR A 64 0.18 -23.89 -5.34
CA TYR A 64 0.04 -23.07 -6.53
C TYR A 64 1.33 -23.11 -7.36
N ARG A 65 1.18 -22.89 -8.66
CA ARG A 65 2.28 -22.60 -9.58
C ARG A 65 2.60 -21.10 -9.50
N LYS A 66 3.81 -20.79 -9.93
CA LYS A 66 4.26 -19.44 -10.23
C LYS A 66 3.76 -19.09 -11.63
N ASP A 67 4.44 -19.64 -12.63
CA ASP A 67 4.09 -19.51 -14.04
C ASP A 67 3.12 -20.61 -14.53
N ALA A 68 2.53 -20.39 -15.71
CA ALA A 68 1.90 -21.44 -16.49
C ALA A 68 2.91 -22.57 -16.82
N GLY A 69 2.50 -23.82 -16.65
CA GLY A 69 3.36 -25.00 -16.86
C GLY A 69 4.37 -25.29 -15.74
N ALA A 70 4.92 -24.27 -15.06
CA ALA A 70 5.91 -24.42 -13.99
C ALA A 70 5.41 -25.27 -12.80
N LYS A 71 6.30 -25.99 -12.09
CA LYS A 71 5.90 -26.92 -11.01
C LYS A 71 5.17 -26.19 -9.87
N ALA A 72 4.11 -26.81 -9.34
CA ALA A 72 3.34 -26.27 -8.22
C ALA A 72 4.14 -26.36 -6.90
N THR A 73 4.66 -25.23 -6.44
CA THR A 73 5.60 -25.16 -5.31
C THR A 73 5.10 -24.30 -4.14
N VAL A 74 4.20 -23.33 -4.39
CA VAL A 74 3.80 -22.28 -3.43
C VAL A 74 2.62 -22.74 -2.57
N PRO A 75 2.77 -22.94 -1.24
CA PRO A 75 1.65 -23.14 -0.33
C PRO A 75 0.99 -21.81 0.05
N VAL A 76 -0.29 -21.86 0.44
CA VAL A 76 -0.94 -20.77 1.18
C VAL A 76 -0.86 -21.09 2.67
N CYS A 77 -0.34 -20.15 3.46
CA CYS A 77 0.01 -20.33 4.87
C CYS A 77 -0.85 -19.42 5.75
N ALA A 78 -1.32 -19.92 6.90
CA ALA A 78 -1.92 -19.10 7.94
C ALA A 78 -0.86 -18.43 8.83
N ALA A 79 -1.20 -17.24 9.33
CA ALA A 79 -0.61 -16.59 10.49
C ALA A 79 -1.73 -15.89 11.28
N ASP A 80 -1.44 -15.39 12.48
CA ASP A 80 -2.46 -14.80 13.35
C ASP A 80 -3.04 -13.51 12.76
N GLY A 81 -4.33 -13.56 12.44
CA GLY A 81 -5.03 -12.47 11.74
C GLY A 81 -4.67 -12.29 10.26
N ALA A 82 -3.88 -13.18 9.65
CA ALA A 82 -3.43 -13.03 8.27
C ALA A 82 -3.29 -14.37 7.51
N VAL A 83 -3.27 -14.27 6.18
CA VAL A 83 -2.84 -15.34 5.28
C VAL A 83 -1.70 -14.84 4.44
N TYR A 84 -0.73 -15.70 4.13
CA TYR A 84 0.39 -15.33 3.27
C TYR A 84 0.84 -16.43 2.32
N TRP A 85 1.56 -16.02 1.29
CA TRP A 85 2.39 -16.90 0.47
C TRP A 85 3.68 -16.19 0.07
N LYS A 86 4.64 -16.96 -0.44
CA LYS A 86 5.90 -16.48 -0.98
C LYS A 86 6.02 -16.91 -2.43
N ALA A 87 6.18 -15.94 -3.32
CA ALA A 87 6.16 -16.15 -4.76
C ALA A 87 7.17 -15.24 -5.47
N ASP A 88 7.18 -15.38 -6.78
CA ASP A 88 7.50 -14.40 -7.81
C ASP A 88 6.54 -13.19 -7.80
N MET A 89 6.78 -12.24 -8.70
CA MET A 89 5.82 -11.20 -9.09
C MET A 89 5.76 -11.05 -10.60
N ASP A 90 4.69 -11.53 -11.21
CA ASP A 90 4.24 -11.14 -12.55
C ASP A 90 3.47 -9.82 -12.48
N ILE A 91 3.41 -9.08 -13.59
CA ILE A 91 2.71 -7.79 -13.64
C ILE A 91 1.34 -7.92 -14.30
N ALA A 92 0.29 -7.70 -13.53
CA ALA A 92 -1.06 -7.54 -14.04
C ALA A 92 -1.30 -6.08 -14.46
N CYS A 93 -1.68 -5.86 -15.72
CA CYS A 93 -2.11 -4.55 -16.21
C CYS A 93 -3.65 -4.43 -16.38
N ASP A 94 -4.39 -5.46 -15.97
CA ASP A 94 -5.85 -5.55 -16.11
C ASP A 94 -6.62 -4.37 -15.48
N GLY A 95 -7.79 -4.08 -16.08
CA GLY A 95 -8.70 -3.03 -15.66
C GLY A 95 -8.73 -1.83 -16.59
N ARG A 96 -8.59 -0.63 -16.02
CA ARG A 96 -8.77 0.61 -16.79
C ARG A 96 -7.62 0.80 -17.77
N LYS A 97 -7.99 0.91 -19.06
CA LYS A 97 -7.07 1.28 -20.13
C LYS A 97 -6.40 2.63 -19.81
N THR A 98 -5.08 2.63 -19.71
CA THR A 98 -4.22 3.82 -19.58
C THR A 98 -3.14 3.82 -20.66
N THR A 99 -2.23 4.81 -20.63
CA THR A 99 -1.03 4.80 -21.47
C THR A 99 -0.01 3.72 -21.07
N ARG A 100 -0.03 3.25 -19.81
CA ARG A 100 0.86 2.19 -19.29
C ARG A 100 0.25 0.79 -19.43
N CYS A 101 -1.05 0.66 -19.17
CA CYS A 101 -1.77 -0.61 -19.23
C CYS A 101 -2.82 -0.59 -20.33
N ASN A 102 -2.56 -1.31 -21.42
CA ASN A 102 -3.47 -1.50 -22.55
C ASN A 102 -2.95 -2.60 -23.48
N ARG A 103 -3.78 -3.07 -24.42
CA ARG A 103 -3.44 -4.13 -25.41
C ARG A 103 -2.20 -3.90 -26.30
N LYS A 104 -1.55 -2.72 -26.27
CA LYS A 104 -0.28 -2.48 -26.97
C LYS A 104 0.95 -2.65 -26.07
N THR A 105 0.79 -2.52 -24.77
CA THR A 105 1.86 -2.68 -23.77
C THR A 105 1.79 -4.05 -23.08
N ASP A 106 0.59 -4.60 -22.97
CA ASP A 106 0.31 -5.90 -22.37
C ASP A 106 -0.51 -6.77 -23.36
N PRO A 107 0.05 -7.88 -23.88
CA PRO A 107 -0.66 -8.82 -24.77
C PRO A 107 -1.84 -9.55 -24.12
N TRP A 108 -1.87 -9.65 -22.78
CA TRP A 108 -2.87 -10.38 -22.01
C TRP A 108 -3.98 -9.48 -21.46
N PHE A 109 -3.81 -8.16 -21.54
CA PHE A 109 -4.70 -7.12 -20.99
C PHE A 109 -6.20 -7.36 -21.19
N LEU A 110 -6.91 -7.47 -20.06
CA LEU A 110 -8.35 -7.41 -19.93
C LEU A 110 -8.80 -6.00 -19.50
N PRO A 111 -9.86 -5.44 -20.12
CA PRO A 111 -10.35 -4.08 -19.83
C PRO A 111 -11.23 -4.01 -18.55
N ASP A 112 -11.10 -4.98 -17.64
CA ASP A 112 -11.90 -5.10 -16.41
C ASP A 112 -11.09 -5.73 -15.26
N THR A 113 -11.58 -5.63 -14.03
CA THR A 113 -11.01 -6.32 -12.84
C THR A 113 -12.12 -6.99 -12.04
N ALA A 114 -11.85 -8.12 -11.38
CA ALA A 114 -12.83 -8.87 -10.59
C ALA A 114 -13.46 -8.07 -9.43
N PHE A 115 -12.84 -6.97 -9.00
CA PHE A 115 -13.42 -6.01 -8.06
C PHE A 115 -13.35 -4.59 -8.62
N HIS A 116 -14.43 -3.83 -8.45
CA HIS A 116 -14.59 -2.50 -9.02
C HIS A 116 -14.40 -1.38 -8.00
N GLN A 117 -14.02 -0.20 -8.49
CA GLN A 117 -14.00 1.07 -7.75
C GLN A 117 -15.38 1.42 -7.17
N SER A 118 -15.44 2.41 -6.27
CA SER A 118 -16.71 2.91 -5.73
C SER A 118 -17.67 3.50 -6.79
N ASP A 119 -17.16 3.89 -7.96
CA ASP A 119 -17.93 4.37 -9.11
C ASP A 119 -18.30 3.26 -10.13
N GLY A 120 -18.10 1.99 -9.77
CA GLY A 120 -18.42 0.83 -10.60
C GLY A 120 -17.47 0.56 -11.76
N LYS A 121 -16.42 1.37 -11.96
CA LYS A 121 -15.40 1.11 -12.99
C LYS A 121 -14.37 0.10 -12.48
N ALA A 122 -13.67 -0.57 -13.40
CA ALA A 122 -12.51 -1.39 -13.08
C ALA A 122 -11.42 -0.59 -12.35
N LEU A 123 -10.47 -1.26 -11.70
CA LEU A 123 -9.33 -0.59 -11.05
C LEU A 123 -8.32 -0.06 -12.08
N ASP A 124 -7.52 0.94 -11.69
CA ASP A 124 -6.43 1.46 -12.52
C ASP A 124 -5.11 0.83 -12.06
N ALA A 125 -4.67 -0.23 -12.76
CA ALA A 125 -3.42 -0.94 -12.45
C ALA A 125 -2.17 -0.05 -12.48
N ALA A 126 -2.19 1.02 -13.28
CA ALA A 126 -1.08 1.97 -13.39
C ALA A 126 -1.04 3.01 -12.25
N ARG A 127 -2.06 3.05 -11.37
CA ARG A 127 -2.14 4.00 -10.24
C ARG A 127 -2.36 3.35 -8.88
N LEU A 128 -3.10 2.25 -8.82
CA LEU A 128 -3.47 1.56 -7.60
C LEU A 128 -2.60 0.31 -7.38
N PRO A 129 -1.80 0.26 -6.31
CA PRO A 129 -1.15 -0.98 -5.89
C PRO A 129 -2.21 -2.01 -5.50
N TYR A 130 -2.34 -3.08 -6.28
CA TYR A 130 -3.17 -4.22 -5.96
C TYR A 130 -2.43 -5.54 -6.18
N VAL A 131 -2.98 -6.61 -5.60
CA VAL A 131 -2.54 -7.99 -5.79
C VAL A 131 -3.71 -8.80 -6.33
N VAL A 132 -3.39 -9.73 -7.24
CA VAL A 132 -4.32 -10.70 -7.80
C VAL A 132 -4.37 -11.92 -6.88
N VAL A 133 -5.58 -12.34 -6.48
CA VAL A 133 -5.77 -13.61 -5.75
C VAL A 133 -6.13 -14.73 -6.72
N PRO A 134 -5.78 -16.00 -6.45
CA PRO A 134 -6.20 -17.10 -7.31
C PRO A 134 -7.72 -17.28 -7.24
N ALA A 135 -8.36 -17.60 -8.37
CA ALA A 135 -9.77 -17.95 -8.40
C ALA A 135 -10.11 -19.08 -7.40
N PRO A 136 -11.20 -18.95 -6.61
CA PRO A 136 -11.57 -19.93 -5.59
C PRO A 136 -11.69 -21.34 -6.19
N SER A 137 -10.97 -22.31 -5.62
CA SER A 137 -10.86 -23.65 -6.20
C SER A 137 -10.79 -24.74 -5.13
N LYS A 138 -10.57 -25.99 -5.56
CA LYS A 138 -10.30 -27.11 -4.65
C LYS A 138 -8.95 -26.98 -3.94
N ILE A 139 -8.05 -26.08 -4.37
CA ILE A 139 -6.75 -25.83 -3.71
C ILE A 139 -6.96 -24.95 -2.48
N TRP A 140 -7.62 -23.81 -2.65
CA TRP A 140 -7.99 -22.87 -1.58
C TRP A 140 -9.10 -21.94 -2.09
N LYS A 141 -9.87 -21.38 -1.16
CA LYS A 141 -10.88 -20.36 -1.41
C LYS A 141 -10.56 -19.18 -0.51
N TYR A 142 -10.16 -18.06 -1.09
CA TYR A 142 -9.80 -16.87 -0.30
C TYR A 142 -10.94 -16.33 0.61
N PRO A 143 -12.25 -16.45 0.27
CA PRO A 143 -13.33 -16.00 1.17
C PRO A 143 -13.36 -16.74 2.51
N ASP A 144 -13.05 -18.04 2.53
CA ASP A 144 -13.02 -18.88 3.73
C ASP A 144 -11.97 -18.35 4.75
N SER A 145 -10.95 -17.64 4.27
CA SER A 145 -9.93 -16.97 5.10
C SER A 145 -10.24 -15.49 5.39
N ARG A 146 -11.49 -15.06 5.19
CA ARG A 146 -11.96 -13.67 5.34
C ARG A 146 -11.22 -12.66 4.45
N ILE A 147 -10.70 -13.12 3.31
CA ILE A 147 -10.14 -12.27 2.24
C ILE A 147 -11.25 -11.94 1.24
N ARG A 148 -11.16 -10.79 0.55
CA ARG A 148 -12.21 -10.22 -0.31
C ARG A 148 -11.65 -9.06 -1.13
N GLY A 149 -12.36 -8.64 -2.17
CA GLY A 149 -12.09 -7.38 -2.88
C GLY A 149 -11.96 -6.18 -1.95
N GLY A 150 -10.89 -5.41 -2.13
CA GLY A 150 -10.54 -4.30 -1.24
C GLY A 150 -9.90 -4.71 0.08
N GLY A 151 -9.79 -6.00 0.40
CA GLY A 151 -9.01 -6.49 1.54
C GLY A 151 -7.55 -6.03 1.42
N VAL A 152 -6.94 -5.59 2.52
CA VAL A 152 -5.61 -5.00 2.50
C VAL A 152 -4.52 -6.07 2.52
N VAL A 153 -3.52 -5.89 1.68
CA VAL A 153 -2.34 -6.74 1.56
C VAL A 153 -1.08 -5.91 1.81
N ALA A 154 -0.17 -6.43 2.62
CA ALA A 154 1.22 -5.96 2.66
C ALA A 154 2.06 -6.84 1.73
N VAL A 155 2.80 -6.21 0.81
CA VAL A 155 3.73 -6.88 -0.10
C VAL A 155 5.15 -6.48 0.28
N VAL A 156 6.00 -7.48 0.47
CA VAL A 156 7.40 -7.31 0.90
C VAL A 156 8.33 -7.85 -0.18
N HIS A 157 9.27 -7.01 -0.62
CA HIS A 157 10.36 -7.41 -1.52
C HIS A 157 11.67 -6.72 -1.07
N GLY A 158 12.69 -7.52 -0.75
CA GLY A 158 13.92 -7.02 -0.12
C GLY A 158 13.62 -6.26 1.19
N SER A 159 14.13 -5.04 1.30
CA SER A 159 13.88 -4.14 2.44
C SER A 159 12.59 -3.31 2.33
N ARG A 160 11.86 -3.41 1.20
CA ARG A 160 10.69 -2.56 0.93
C ARG A 160 9.40 -3.27 1.34
N VAL A 161 8.51 -2.49 1.96
CA VAL A 161 7.14 -2.86 2.27
C VAL A 161 6.21 -1.91 1.52
N ARG A 162 5.20 -2.45 0.86
CA ARG A 162 4.12 -1.69 0.21
C ARG A 162 2.77 -2.26 0.63
N TYR A 163 1.76 -1.40 0.58
CA TYR A 163 0.40 -1.73 0.96
C TYR A 163 -0.51 -1.48 -0.22
N GLY A 164 -1.36 -2.46 -0.50
CA GLY A 164 -2.33 -2.41 -1.59
C GLY A 164 -3.61 -3.11 -1.20
N VAL A 165 -4.44 -3.37 -2.20
CA VAL A 165 -5.69 -4.10 -2.06
C VAL A 165 -5.66 -5.43 -2.79
N VAL A 166 -6.51 -6.37 -2.40
CA VAL A 166 -6.98 -7.44 -3.29
C VAL A 166 -7.84 -6.79 -4.36
N GLY A 167 -7.29 -6.69 -5.58
CA GLY A 167 -7.89 -5.93 -6.67
C GLY A 167 -8.49 -6.80 -7.77
N ASP A 168 -7.96 -8.01 -7.97
CA ASP A 168 -8.38 -8.88 -9.05
C ASP A 168 -8.32 -10.37 -8.69
N THR A 169 -8.82 -11.23 -9.58
CA THR A 169 -8.84 -12.70 -9.44
C THR A 169 -8.28 -13.39 -10.68
N GLY A 170 -7.10 -14.00 -10.53
CA GLY A 170 -6.35 -14.67 -11.60
C GLY A 170 -6.61 -16.18 -11.71
N PRO A 171 -5.84 -16.91 -12.51
CA PRO A 171 -6.08 -18.33 -12.79
C PRO A 171 -6.08 -19.20 -11.53
N ALA A 172 -7.04 -20.14 -11.44
CA ALA A 172 -7.35 -20.96 -10.24
C ALA A 172 -6.20 -21.84 -9.66
N LYS A 173 -5.01 -21.82 -10.28
CA LYS A 173 -3.83 -22.66 -9.97
C LYS A 173 -2.50 -21.89 -10.02
N ILE A 174 -2.53 -20.58 -10.25
CA ILE A 174 -1.35 -19.68 -10.33
C ILE A 174 -1.45 -18.63 -9.21
N VAL A 175 -0.31 -18.20 -8.67
CA VAL A 175 -0.18 -17.02 -7.79
C VAL A 175 1.16 -16.34 -8.06
N GLY A 176 1.20 -15.02 -7.91
CA GLY A 176 2.39 -14.21 -8.18
C GLY A 176 2.02 -12.82 -8.68
N GLU A 177 0.89 -12.69 -9.37
CA GLU A 177 0.51 -11.45 -10.07
C GLU A 177 0.19 -10.25 -9.14
N ALA A 178 0.70 -9.06 -9.49
CA ALA A 178 0.40 -7.79 -8.85
C ALA A 178 0.39 -6.63 -9.85
N SER A 179 -0.24 -5.50 -9.52
CA SER A 179 -0.40 -4.40 -10.48
C SER A 179 0.90 -3.69 -10.84
N TYR A 180 0.95 -3.06 -12.02
CA TYR A 180 2.02 -2.15 -12.46
C TYR A 180 2.45 -1.20 -11.31
N ALA A 181 1.48 -0.54 -10.66
CA ALA A 181 1.75 0.40 -9.57
C ALA A 181 2.27 -0.27 -8.28
N MET A 182 1.96 -1.55 -8.04
CA MET A 182 2.58 -2.31 -6.95
C MET A 182 4.07 -2.54 -7.23
N ALA A 183 4.39 -3.09 -8.41
CA ALA A 183 5.75 -3.40 -8.84
C ALA A 183 6.66 -2.17 -8.89
N GLU A 184 6.22 -1.10 -9.58
CA GLU A 184 6.94 0.18 -9.64
C GLU A 184 7.24 0.70 -8.23
N SER A 185 6.26 0.64 -7.33
CA SER A 185 6.45 1.11 -5.95
C SER A 185 7.43 0.25 -5.14
N LEU A 186 7.59 -1.03 -5.47
CA LEU A 186 8.59 -1.94 -4.89
C LEU A 186 9.98 -1.81 -5.56
N GLY A 187 10.10 -1.03 -6.64
CA GLY A 187 11.32 -0.98 -7.46
C GLY A 187 11.57 -2.31 -8.18
N ILE A 188 10.50 -2.97 -8.60
CA ILE A 188 10.46 -4.07 -9.56
C ILE A 188 10.14 -3.44 -10.92
N ASP A 189 10.70 -3.97 -12.01
CA ASP A 189 10.35 -3.53 -13.36
C ASP A 189 8.85 -3.80 -13.62
N PRO A 190 8.03 -2.78 -13.87
CA PRO A 190 6.60 -2.93 -14.04
C PRO A 190 6.19 -3.22 -15.51
N ASP A 191 7.14 -3.54 -16.40
CA ASP A 191 6.80 -4.03 -17.74
C ASP A 191 6.09 -5.40 -17.67
N PRO A 192 4.90 -5.55 -18.29
CA PRO A 192 4.12 -6.78 -18.21
C PRO A 192 4.56 -7.90 -19.14
N VAL A 193 5.55 -7.66 -20.00
CA VAL A 193 6.12 -8.68 -20.92
C VAL A 193 7.51 -9.12 -20.48
N SER A 194 8.34 -8.22 -19.96
CA SER A 194 9.74 -8.49 -19.61
C SER A 194 10.14 -8.17 -18.17
N GLY A 195 9.25 -7.54 -17.40
CA GLY A 195 9.50 -7.12 -16.03
C GLY A 195 9.23 -8.22 -14.99
N GLY A 196 8.83 -7.79 -13.78
CA GLY A 196 8.56 -8.70 -12.67
C GLY A 196 9.81 -9.19 -11.93
N VAL A 197 9.63 -10.21 -11.06
CA VAL A 197 10.74 -10.93 -10.41
C VAL A 197 10.42 -12.42 -10.25
N SER A 198 11.40 -13.30 -10.44
CA SER A 198 11.20 -14.76 -10.32
C SER A 198 11.02 -15.29 -8.88
N GLY A 199 11.13 -14.43 -7.85
CA GLY A 199 10.96 -14.83 -6.46
C GLY A 199 11.28 -13.74 -5.44
N GLY A 200 11.18 -14.08 -4.16
CA GLY A 200 11.55 -13.19 -3.05
C GLY A 200 10.43 -12.26 -2.59
N VAL A 201 9.23 -12.36 -3.17
CA VAL A 201 8.07 -11.55 -2.77
C VAL A 201 7.23 -12.30 -1.75
N THR A 202 6.92 -11.64 -0.64
CA THR A 202 5.99 -12.15 0.38
C THR A 202 4.72 -11.32 0.38
N TYR A 203 3.58 -11.98 0.19
CA TYR A 203 2.26 -11.37 0.14
C TYR A 203 1.51 -11.70 1.43
N ILE A 204 1.13 -10.70 2.22
CA ILE A 204 0.51 -10.86 3.54
C ILE A 204 -0.87 -10.19 3.54
N PHE A 205 -1.92 -10.99 3.42
CA PHE A 205 -3.31 -10.56 3.35
C PHE A 205 -3.91 -10.52 4.75
N PHE A 206 -4.36 -9.34 5.20
CA PHE A 206 -4.91 -9.17 6.53
C PHE A 206 -6.38 -9.61 6.57
N SER A 207 -6.65 -10.76 7.17
CA SER A 207 -7.99 -11.36 7.28
C SER A 207 -8.95 -10.45 8.02
N GLY A 208 -10.10 -10.15 7.42
CA GLY A 208 -11.09 -9.25 8.02
C GLY A 208 -10.95 -7.78 7.63
N SER A 209 -9.90 -7.38 6.90
CA SER A 209 -9.73 -5.98 6.46
C SER A 209 -10.58 -5.59 5.23
N ARG A 210 -10.74 -4.29 5.00
CA ARG A 210 -11.18 -3.68 3.73
C ARG A 210 -10.76 -2.21 3.68
N ALA A 211 -10.07 -1.78 2.63
CA ALA A 211 -9.87 -0.37 2.32
C ALA A 211 -11.14 0.21 1.69
N THR A 212 -11.55 1.39 2.13
CA THR A 212 -12.72 2.11 1.62
C THR A 212 -12.35 3.57 1.36
N PRO A 213 -12.56 4.10 0.13
CA PRO A 213 -12.88 3.34 -1.09
C PRO A 213 -11.69 2.45 -1.52
N ILE A 214 -11.94 1.43 -2.35
CA ILE A 214 -10.92 0.44 -2.76
C ILE A 214 -9.80 1.09 -3.59
N GLU A 215 -10.15 2.09 -4.39
CA GLU A 215 -9.26 2.86 -5.24
C GLU A 215 -8.37 3.88 -4.49
N SER A 216 -8.58 4.10 -3.19
CA SER A 216 -7.71 4.99 -2.41
C SER A 216 -6.46 4.25 -1.93
N ARG A 217 -5.34 4.55 -2.59
CA ARG A 217 -3.98 4.17 -2.16
C ARG A 217 -3.70 4.64 -0.73
N GLU A 218 -4.22 5.79 -0.32
CA GLU A 218 -4.07 6.36 1.02
C GLU A 218 -4.84 5.55 2.07
N ALA A 219 -6.06 5.09 1.74
CA ALA A 219 -6.86 4.22 2.59
C ALA A 219 -6.16 2.87 2.80
N ALA A 220 -5.72 2.22 1.71
CA ALA A 220 -4.95 0.98 1.75
C ALA A 220 -3.64 1.14 2.55
N THR A 221 -2.91 2.23 2.34
CA THR A 221 -1.66 2.52 3.06
C THR A 221 -1.89 2.78 4.55
N ARG A 222 -2.89 3.59 4.91
CA ARG A 222 -3.22 3.92 6.30
C ARG A 222 -3.66 2.68 7.07
N LEU A 223 -4.60 1.93 6.51
CA LEU A 223 -5.12 0.71 7.12
C LEU A 223 -4.03 -0.38 7.17
N GLY A 224 -3.28 -0.58 6.09
CA GLY A 224 -2.21 -1.56 6.00
C GLY A 224 -1.10 -1.33 7.01
N ARG A 225 -0.65 -0.07 7.21
CA ARG A 225 0.33 0.26 8.25
C ARG A 225 -0.19 -0.03 9.66
N ASN A 226 -1.49 0.12 9.91
CA ASN A 226 -2.09 -0.19 11.21
C ASN A 226 -2.17 -1.71 11.44
N LEU A 227 -2.64 -2.45 10.44
CA LEU A 227 -2.74 -3.91 10.48
C LEU A 227 -1.36 -4.57 10.59
N ALA A 228 -0.35 -4.07 9.88
CA ALA A 228 1.02 -4.53 10.01
C ALA A 228 1.58 -4.34 11.43
N ARG A 229 1.25 -3.22 12.11
CA ARG A 229 1.66 -3.01 13.52
C ARG A 229 1.00 -4.02 14.45
N ALA A 230 -0.29 -4.29 14.27
CA ALA A 230 -1.00 -5.31 15.05
C ALA A 230 -0.43 -6.71 14.77
N PHE A 231 -0.15 -7.04 13.51
CA PHE A 231 0.37 -8.34 13.07
C PHE A 231 1.75 -8.67 13.65
N VAL A 232 2.67 -7.69 13.72
CA VAL A 232 3.99 -7.90 14.33
C VAL A 232 3.97 -7.89 15.86
N ALA A 233 2.92 -7.32 16.47
CA ALA A 233 2.74 -7.22 17.92
C ALA A 233 1.90 -8.37 18.53
N ALA A 234 1.16 -9.12 17.72
CA ALA A 234 0.62 -10.43 18.11
C ALA A 234 1.78 -11.38 18.45
N ASN A 235 1.54 -12.40 19.29
CA ASN A 235 2.54 -13.41 19.67
C ASN A 235 2.53 -14.60 18.71
#